data_AF-V7D6I4-F1
#
_entry.id   AF-V7D6I4-F1
#
_cell.length_a   1.000
_cell.length_b   1.000
_cell.length_c   1.000
_cell.angle_alpha   90.00
_cell.angle_beta   90.00
_cell.angle_gamma   90.00
#
_symmetry.space_group_name_H-M   'P 1'
#
loop_
_entity.id
_entity.type
_entity.pdbx_description
1 polymer ?
#
loop_
_entity_poly.entity_id
_entity_poly.type
_entity_poly.pdbx_seq_one_letter_code
_entity_poly.pdbx_strand_id
1 'polypeptide(L)' 'MTPASLAQSLGFDVIDAGGLTNARYLEPLAGMNIYLGYGAGMGTSIAPTWIHK' A
#
# COMPACT_ATOMS: atom_id res chain seq x y z
N MET A 1 -17.21 -13.37 1.06
CA MET A 1 -16.47 -12.16 1.48
C MET A 1 -15.32 -11.97 0.51
N THR A 2 -15.19 -10.81 -0.11
CA THR A 2 -14.05 -10.49 -1.00
C THR A 2 -12.91 -9.89 -0.18
N PRO A 3 -11.64 -9.97 -0.64
CA PRO A 3 -10.52 -9.30 0.03
C PRO A 3 -10.78 -7.80 0.24
N ALA A 4 -11.39 -7.14 -0.74
CA ALA A 4 -11.77 -5.73 -0.64
C ALA A 4 -12.80 -5.48 0.48
N SER A 5 -13.87 -6.28 0.56
CA SER A 5 -14.89 -6.13 1.62
C SER A 5 -14.34 -6.36 3.03
N LEU A 6 -13.34 -7.24 3.15
CA LEU A 6 -12.66 -7.47 4.43
C LEU A 6 -11.83 -6.25 4.83
N ALA A 7 -10.98 -5.75 3.93
CA ALA A 7 -10.12 -4.61 4.21
C ALA A 7 -10.94 -3.34 4.54
N GLN A 8 -12.05 -3.11 3.84
CA GLN A 8 -12.98 -2.02 4.13
C GLN A 8 -13.60 -2.15 5.53
N SER A 9 -13.98 -3.37 5.95
CA SER A 9 -14.53 -3.59 7.29
C SER A 9 -13.53 -3.32 8.42
N LEU A 10 -12.23 -3.35 8.12
CA LEU A 10 -11.14 -3.00 9.03
C LEU A 10 -10.84 -1.49 9.04
N GLY A 11 -11.55 -0.70 8.23
CA GLY A 11 -11.34 0.75 8.12
C GLY A 11 -10.26 1.17 7.13
N PHE A 12 -9.80 0.27 6.25
CA PHE A 12 -8.88 0.64 5.17
C PHE A 12 -9.63 1.09 3.91
N ASP A 13 -9.12 2.16 3.30
CA ASP A 13 -9.51 2.53 1.94
C ASP A 13 -8.88 1.57 0.94
N VAL A 14 -9.71 0.94 0.11
CA VAL A 14 -9.27 -0.04 -0.89
C VAL A 14 -9.34 0.60 -2.27
N ILE A 15 -8.20 0.55 -2.99
CA ILE A 15 -8.09 1.00 -4.37
C ILE A 15 -7.89 -0.24 -5.26
N ASP A 16 -8.70 -0.35 -6.31
CA ASP A 16 -8.53 -1.41 -7.30
C ASP A 16 -7.30 -1.13 -8.19
N ALA A 17 -6.28 -1.98 -8.08
CA ALA A 17 -5.06 -1.91 -8.87
C ALA A 17 -5.18 -2.63 -10.23
N GLY A 18 -6.34 -3.22 -10.55
CA GLY A 18 -6.60 -3.98 -11.76
C GLY A 18 -6.14 -5.44 -11.68
N GLY A 19 -5.89 -6.05 -12.84
CA GLY A 19 -5.50 -7.45 -12.93
C GLY A 19 -4.13 -7.77 -12.31
N LEU A 20 -3.84 -9.05 -12.10
CA LEU A 20 -2.59 -9.55 -11.50
C LEU A 20 -1.33 -9.08 -12.24
N THR A 21 -1.44 -8.76 -13.54
CA THR A 21 -0.34 -8.17 -14.33
C THR A 21 0.20 -6.88 -13.72
N ASN A 22 -0.64 -6.13 -13.01
CA ASN A 22 -0.25 -4.87 -12.38
C ASN A 22 0.46 -5.06 -11.03
N ALA A 23 0.48 -6.28 -10.47
CA ALA A 23 1.13 -6.54 -9.18
C ALA A 23 2.62 -6.17 -9.17
N ARG A 24 3.31 -6.33 -10.31
CA ARG A 24 4.72 -5.97 -10.45
C ARG A 24 4.98 -4.47 -10.25
N TYR A 25 3.98 -3.61 -10.48
CA TYR A 25 4.09 -2.18 -10.20
C TYR A 25 3.94 -1.84 -8.72
N LEU A 26 3.35 -2.74 -7.91
CA LEU A 26 3.20 -2.57 -6.47
C LEU A 26 4.44 -3.03 -5.69
N GLU A 27 5.23 -3.97 -6.23
CA GLU A 27 6.45 -4.48 -5.58
C GLU A 27 7.46 -3.36 -5.23
N PRO A 28 7.77 -2.40 -6.13
CA PRO A 28 8.67 -1.28 -5.80
C PRO A 28 8.12 -0.35 -4.71
N LEU A 29 6.79 -0.24 -4.56
CA LEU A 29 6.18 0.59 -3.53
C LEU A 29 6.42 0.02 -2.13
N ALA A 30 6.40 -1.30 -1.99
CA ALA A 30 6.78 -1.98 -0.75
C ALA A 30 8.27 -1.73 -0.43
N GLY A 31 9.14 -1.86 -1.43
CA GLY A 31 10.57 -1.56 -1.29
C GLY A 31 10.84 -0.10 -0.88
N MET A 32 10.12 0.85 -1.49
CA MET A 32 10.15 2.26 -1.13
C MET A 32 9.73 2.48 0.33
N ASN A 33 8.63 1.87 0.78
CA ASN A 33 8.16 2.02 2.16
C ASN A 33 9.18 1.47 3.18
N ILE A 34 9.80 0.32 2.89
CA ILE A 34 10.88 -0.24 3.72
C ILE A 34 12.08 0.72 3.77
N TYR A 35 12.48 1.27 2.62
CA TYR A 35 13.57 2.25 2.58
C TYR A 35 13.23 3.50 3.40
N LEU A 36 12.02 4.05 3.27
CA LEU A 36 11.64 5.23 4.05
C LEU A 36 11.67 4.96 5.56
N GLY A 37 11.17 3.80 5.99
CA GLY A 37 11.17 3.43 7.40
C GLY A 37 12.56 3.19 7.98
N TYR A 38 13.36 2.33 7.33
CA TYR A 38 14.66 1.89 7.86
C TYR A 38 15.84 2.65 7.25
N GLY A 39 15.89 2.79 5.93
CA GLY A 39 16.99 3.44 5.22
C GLY A 39 17.05 4.95 5.43
N ALA A 40 15.90 5.62 5.44
CA ALA A 40 15.77 7.06 5.66
C ALA A 40 15.45 7.42 7.12
N GLY A 41 15.29 6.43 8.02
CA GLY A 41 15.13 6.65 9.45
C GLY A 41 13.78 7.23 9.89
N MET A 42 12.72 7.12 9.08
CA MET A 42 11.39 7.62 9.43
C MET A 42 10.65 6.74 10.45
N GLY A 43 11.19 5.55 10.77
CA GLY A 43 10.61 4.62 11.73
C GLY A 43 9.59 3.66 11.11
N THR A 44 9.00 2.80 11.94
CA THR A 44 8.13 1.70 11.47
C THR A 44 6.64 2.07 11.43
N SER A 45 6.25 3.19 12.04
CA SER A 45 4.87 3.68 12.08
C SER A 45 4.60 4.69 10.97
N ILE A 46 5.06 4.39 9.75
CA ILE A 46 4.89 5.26 8.57
C ILE A 46 4.42 4.46 7.35
N ALA A 47 3.67 5.12 6.48
CA ALA A 47 3.28 4.63 5.16
C ALA A 47 2.99 5.83 4.23
N PRO A 48 3.25 5.73 2.93
CA PRO A 48 2.82 6.75 1.97
C PRO A 48 1.29 6.86 1.91
N THR A 49 0.77 8.08 1.84
CA THR A 49 -0.64 8.36 1.51
C THR A 49 -0.76 8.76 0.04
N TRP A 50 -1.58 8.04 -0.71
CA TRP A 50 -1.86 8.34 -2.11
C TRP A 50 -3.05 9.31 -2.19
N ILE A 51 -2.76 10.56 -2.53
CA ILE A 51 -3.78 11.62 -2.63
C ILE A 51 -4.30 11.66 -4.08
N HIS A 52 -5.61 11.48 -4.26
CA HIS A 52 -6.30 11.62 -5.53
C HIS A 52 -7.18 12.89 -5.51
N LYS A 53 -7.40 13.52 -6.67
CA LYS A 53 -8.21 14.74 -6.83
C LYS A 53 -9.65 14.40 -7.19
#